data_AF-A0A8H4HA94-F1
#
_entry.id   AF-A0A8H4HA94-F1
#
_cell.length_a   1.000
_cell.length_b   1.000
_cell.length_c   1.000
_cell.angle_alpha   90.00
_cell.angle_beta   90.00
_cell.angle_gamma   90.00
#
_symmetry.space_group_name_H-M   'P 1'
#
loop_
_entity.id
_entity.type
_entity.pdbx_description
1 polymer ?
#
loop_
_entity_poly.entity_id
_entity_poly.type
_entity_poly.pdbx_seq_one_letter_code
_entity_poly.pdbx_strand_id
1 'polypeptide(L)'
;MKGEVIVRGGATQVGGPPQDPAIVVDTDLPSHITILRDPYPHFYKCLDVSRVLEWQRDASALNNRNDDFGPDGAGGRGTHYINAQTPSSMARSKGIEGLLRLITRELGVTNGIVLDLLGGDGLVHKVANQLQLSNLNVLTCDISEHMIQAACDARVPAIHQRAERLLCKDGSVDGVLLAYGTHHIDPSDRSFAFQEAHRVLRPGGVFVIHDFEVGGPMDKWFGEVVDIQSRTGHPFRHFARSDIDDYFSAAGFKDYRIIDMTDSYCAVGDTPEEARLAMGEYLTDMYGLVKVEEAKGRNGAAYWALEKAREIFGHTEGAADPTFDPATGIWRMEVPRSALVGVAIRRS
;
A
#
# COMPACT_ATOMS: atom_id res chain seq x y z
N MET A 1 68.06 26.95 10.42
CA MET A 1 66.92 26.55 11.27
C MET A 1 65.69 27.20 10.68
N LYS A 2 64.96 26.47 9.85
CA LYS A 2 63.66 25.84 10.15
C LYS A 2 62.55 26.85 10.43
N GLY A 3 61.75 27.09 9.40
CA GLY A 3 60.41 27.65 9.46
C GLY A 3 59.63 27.09 8.27
N GLU A 4 58.89 26.01 8.50
CA GLU A 4 57.94 25.45 7.54
C GLU A 4 56.76 26.41 7.38
N VAL A 5 56.46 26.81 6.14
CA VAL A 5 55.19 27.44 5.78
C VAL A 5 54.37 26.36 5.07
N ILE A 6 53.43 25.77 5.78
CA ILE A 6 52.43 24.87 5.21
C ILE A 6 51.38 25.74 4.52
N VAL A 7 51.44 25.78 3.19
CA VAL A 7 50.36 26.32 2.35
C VAL A 7 49.20 25.33 2.40
N ARG A 8 48.06 25.77 2.94
CA ARG A 8 46.80 25.00 2.93
C ARG A 8 46.36 24.80 1.47
N GLY A 9 46.48 23.57 0.98
CA GLY A 9 45.86 23.14 -0.27
C GLY A 9 44.35 23.22 -0.15
N GLY A 10 43.72 23.91 -1.11
CA GLY A 10 42.28 23.93 -1.25
C GLY A 10 41.76 22.52 -1.50
N ALA A 11 40.83 22.07 -0.66
CA ALA A 11 40.06 20.88 -0.91
C ALA A 11 39.16 21.16 -2.12
N THR A 12 39.48 20.53 -3.24
CA THR A 12 38.58 20.30 -4.36
C THR A 12 37.31 19.68 -3.82
N GLN A 13 36.18 20.39 -3.98
CA GLN A 13 34.86 19.79 -3.77
C GLN A 13 34.72 18.62 -4.74
N VAL A 14 34.69 17.41 -4.17
CA VAL A 14 34.31 16.21 -4.90
C VAL A 14 32.82 16.34 -5.17
N GLY A 15 32.45 16.53 -6.44
CA GLY A 15 31.06 16.58 -6.87
C GLY A 15 30.31 15.34 -6.38
N GLY A 16 29.16 15.57 -5.73
CA GLY A 16 28.23 14.50 -5.41
C GLY A 16 27.78 13.77 -6.69
N PRO A 17 27.22 12.55 -6.55
CA PRO A 17 26.69 11.82 -7.69
C PRO A 17 25.70 12.71 -8.45
N PRO A 18 25.63 12.60 -9.78
CA PRO A 18 24.71 13.40 -10.59
C PRO A 18 23.30 13.23 -10.03
N GLN A 19 22.65 14.36 -9.74
CA GLN A 19 21.25 14.37 -9.39
C GLN A 19 20.47 14.03 -10.66
N ASP A 20 20.05 12.77 -10.80
CA ASP A 20 19.08 12.38 -11.81
C ASP A 20 17.78 13.18 -11.59
N PRO A 21 17.12 13.63 -12.67
CA PRO A 21 15.95 14.50 -12.56
C PRO A 21 14.84 13.84 -11.75
N ALA A 22 14.19 14.63 -10.90
CA ALA A 22 13.02 14.22 -10.14
C ALA A 22 11.96 13.62 -11.06
N ILE A 23 11.32 12.53 -10.62
CA ILE A 23 10.17 11.95 -11.31
C ILE A 23 8.99 12.91 -11.09
N VAL A 24 8.75 13.79 -12.07
CA VAL A 24 7.55 14.63 -12.09
C VAL A 24 6.41 13.75 -12.62
N VAL A 25 5.35 13.57 -11.83
CA VAL A 25 4.08 13.07 -12.34
C VAL A 25 3.51 14.19 -13.20
N ASP A 26 3.86 14.18 -14.47
CA ASP A 26 3.19 15.02 -15.45
C ASP A 26 1.80 14.43 -15.68
N THR A 27 0.82 15.30 -15.92
CA THR A 27 -0.54 14.94 -16.34
C THR A 27 -0.59 14.14 -17.65
N ASP A 28 0.55 14.05 -18.35
CA ASP A 28 0.77 13.19 -19.52
C ASP A 28 1.26 11.79 -19.10
N LEU A 29 0.33 10.84 -19.04
CA LEU A 29 0.61 9.45 -18.72
C LEU A 29 1.67 8.80 -19.64
N PRO A 30 1.68 9.02 -20.98
CA PRO A 30 2.77 8.56 -21.86
C PRO A 30 4.17 8.97 -21.40
N SER A 31 4.36 10.23 -20.99
CA SER A 31 5.64 10.72 -20.46
C SER A 31 5.95 10.07 -19.12
N HIS A 32 4.97 10.00 -18.21
CA HIS A 32 5.12 9.36 -16.90
C HIS A 32 5.59 7.90 -17.01
N ILE A 33 4.98 7.10 -17.88
CA ILE A 33 5.41 5.69 -18.03
C ILE A 33 6.77 5.56 -18.73
N THR A 34 7.17 6.53 -19.57
CA THR A 34 8.46 6.50 -20.26
C THR A 34 9.61 6.66 -19.28
N ILE A 35 9.39 7.31 -18.13
CA ILE A 35 10.38 7.42 -17.05
C ILE A 35 10.77 6.04 -16.51
N LEU A 36 9.88 5.03 -16.59
CA LEU A 36 10.18 3.66 -16.17
C LEU A 36 11.12 2.92 -17.13
N ARG A 37 11.27 3.38 -18.39
CA ARG A 37 11.95 2.64 -19.45
C ARG A 37 13.39 2.29 -19.13
N ASP A 38 14.12 3.23 -18.55
CA ASP A 38 15.55 3.11 -18.31
C ASP A 38 15.87 2.50 -16.92
N PRO A 39 15.28 2.96 -15.79
CA PRO A 39 15.52 2.36 -14.47
C PRO A 39 14.79 1.02 -14.27
N TYR A 40 13.63 0.83 -14.90
CA TYR A 40 12.77 -0.34 -14.71
C TYR A 40 12.29 -0.96 -16.04
N PRO A 41 13.22 -1.38 -16.93
CA PRO A 41 12.88 -1.84 -18.28
C PRO A 41 11.97 -3.07 -18.31
N HIS A 42 11.95 -3.86 -17.23
CA HIS A 42 11.06 -5.02 -17.11
C HIS A 42 9.59 -4.61 -16.94
N PHE A 43 9.30 -3.57 -16.15
CA PHE A 43 7.94 -3.02 -16.04
C PHE A 43 7.50 -2.35 -17.34
N TYR A 44 8.35 -1.52 -17.93
CA TYR A 44 8.04 -0.82 -19.17
C TYR A 44 7.66 -1.79 -20.31
N LYS A 45 8.33 -2.95 -20.41
CA LYS A 45 8.02 -3.99 -21.40
C LYS A 45 6.62 -4.60 -21.23
N CYS A 46 6.06 -4.60 -20.02
CA CYS A 46 4.72 -5.12 -19.76
C CYS A 46 3.61 -4.16 -20.15
N LEU A 47 3.90 -2.86 -20.34
CA LEU A 47 2.89 -1.85 -20.66
C LEU A 47 2.41 -1.91 -22.11
N ASP A 48 1.11 -1.68 -22.31
CA ASP A 48 0.45 -1.57 -23.61
C ASP A 48 0.27 -0.09 -23.98
N VAL A 49 1.02 0.36 -25.00
CA VAL A 49 1.00 1.74 -25.47
C VAL A 49 -0.40 2.18 -25.92
N SER A 50 -1.18 1.29 -26.55
CA SER A 50 -2.53 1.64 -27.01
C SER A 50 -3.44 1.92 -25.82
N ARG A 51 -3.36 1.11 -24.76
CA ARG A 51 -4.15 1.31 -23.53
C ARG A 51 -3.75 2.59 -22.80
N VAL A 52 -2.46 2.94 -22.81
CA VAL A 52 -1.95 4.19 -22.24
C VAL A 52 -2.55 5.40 -22.96
N LEU A 53 -2.55 5.38 -24.29
CA LEU A 53 -3.13 6.45 -25.11
C LEU A 53 -4.67 6.53 -24.99
N GLU A 54 -5.35 5.40 -24.78
CA GLU A 54 -6.78 5.36 -24.47
C GLU A 54 -7.07 5.94 -23.09
N TRP A 55 -6.29 5.55 -22.08
CA TRP A 55 -6.47 6.04 -20.71
C TRP A 55 -6.27 7.55 -20.65
N GLN A 56 -5.25 8.11 -21.30
CA GLN A 56 -5.01 9.56 -21.34
C GLN A 56 -6.20 10.33 -21.92
N ARG A 57 -6.84 9.79 -22.97
CA ARG A 57 -8.02 10.42 -23.58
C ARG A 57 -9.20 10.44 -22.62
N ASP A 58 -9.42 9.34 -21.91
CA ASP A 58 -10.58 9.16 -21.03
C ASP A 58 -10.38 9.78 -19.63
N ALA A 59 -9.15 9.91 -19.14
CA ALA A 59 -8.82 10.48 -17.83
C ALA A 59 -9.36 11.91 -17.68
N SER A 60 -9.36 12.69 -18.77
CA SER A 60 -9.97 14.02 -18.82
C SER A 60 -11.47 14.03 -18.46
N ALA A 61 -12.17 12.91 -18.60
CA ALA A 61 -13.58 12.73 -18.27
C ALA A 61 -13.84 12.03 -16.92
N LEU A 62 -12.79 11.53 -16.24
CA LEU A 62 -12.88 10.70 -15.02
C LEU A 62 -12.64 11.47 -13.70
N ASN A 63 -12.36 12.78 -13.77
CA ASN A 63 -12.06 13.69 -12.63
C ASN A 63 -13.23 13.94 -11.65
N ASN A 64 -14.30 13.14 -11.66
CA ASN A 64 -15.52 13.37 -10.89
C ASN A 64 -15.67 12.51 -9.62
N ARG A 65 -14.61 11.82 -9.16
CA ARG A 65 -14.63 11.09 -7.87
C ARG A 65 -13.82 11.84 -6.83
N ASN A 66 -14.32 11.90 -5.60
CA ASN A 66 -13.56 12.41 -4.46
C ASN A 66 -12.36 11.49 -4.20
N ASP A 67 -11.16 12.08 -4.17
CA ASP A 67 -9.94 11.39 -3.80
C ASP A 67 -9.71 11.52 -2.29
N ASP A 68 -10.14 10.50 -1.53
CA ASP A 68 -9.90 10.42 -0.09
C ASP A 68 -8.39 10.47 0.26
N PHE A 69 -7.53 10.07 -0.67
CA PHE A 69 -6.08 10.02 -0.52
C PHE A 69 -5.39 11.20 -1.20
N GLY A 70 -6.15 12.21 -1.63
CA GLY A 70 -5.61 13.48 -2.10
C GLY A 70 -4.96 14.29 -0.98
N PRO A 71 -4.31 15.42 -1.31
CA PRO A 71 -3.66 16.27 -0.32
C PRO A 71 -4.68 16.91 0.62
N ASP A 72 -4.27 17.21 1.86
CA ASP A 72 -5.18 17.79 2.88
C ASP A 72 -5.85 19.08 2.42
N GLY A 73 -5.11 19.93 1.67
CA GLY A 73 -5.62 21.18 1.11
C GLY A 73 -6.73 21.00 0.06
N ALA A 74 -6.87 19.80 -0.51
CA ALA A 74 -7.96 19.42 -1.41
C ALA A 74 -9.09 18.66 -0.70
N GLY A 75 -9.04 18.54 0.62
CA GLY A 75 -10.06 17.85 1.43
C GLY A 75 -9.80 16.36 1.66
N GLY A 76 -8.72 15.80 1.10
CA GLY A 76 -8.29 14.42 1.35
C GLY A 76 -7.60 14.24 2.71
N ARG A 77 -7.14 13.01 2.95
CA ARG A 77 -6.31 12.61 4.11
C ARG A 77 -4.98 11.95 3.69
N GLY A 78 -4.56 12.16 2.45
CA GLY A 78 -3.37 11.51 1.88
C GLY A 78 -2.09 11.83 2.64
N THR A 79 -1.90 13.08 3.06
CA THR A 79 -0.73 13.48 3.85
C THR A 79 -0.67 12.70 5.17
N HIS A 80 -1.80 12.55 5.87
CA HIS A 80 -1.87 11.78 7.12
C HIS A 80 -1.51 10.31 6.90
N TYR A 81 -2.02 9.70 5.83
CA TYR A 81 -1.69 8.32 5.45
C TYR A 81 -0.17 8.15 5.18
N ILE A 82 0.45 9.07 4.43
CA ILE A 82 1.91 9.06 4.17
C ILE A 82 2.71 9.27 5.47
N ASN A 83 2.26 10.20 6.32
CA ASN A 83 2.90 10.49 7.61
C ASN A 83 2.89 9.29 8.55
N ALA A 84 1.81 8.50 8.57
CA ALA A 84 1.74 7.29 9.38
C ALA A 84 2.77 6.23 8.95
N GLN A 85 3.10 6.18 7.65
CA GLN A 85 3.97 5.15 7.09
C GLN A 85 5.44 5.50 7.14
N THR A 86 5.79 6.78 7.15
CA THR A 86 7.20 7.22 7.14
C THR A 86 7.99 6.77 8.37
N PRO A 87 7.55 7.01 9.62
CA PRO A 87 8.23 6.51 10.81
C PRO A 87 7.93 5.02 11.09
N SER A 88 6.84 4.49 10.54
CA SER A 88 6.30 3.16 10.88
C SER A 88 6.07 2.28 9.65
N SER A 89 6.99 2.31 8.70
CA SER A 89 6.89 1.52 7.44
C SER A 89 6.71 0.02 7.69
N MET A 90 7.23 -0.48 8.81
CA MET A 90 7.10 -1.88 9.21
C MET A 90 5.78 -2.21 9.92
N ALA A 91 4.88 -1.25 10.13
CA ALA A 91 3.67 -1.47 10.93
C ALA A 91 2.70 -2.48 10.33
N ARG A 92 2.69 -2.64 8.99
CA ARG A 92 1.89 -3.65 8.27
C ARG A 92 2.74 -4.81 7.74
N SER A 93 4.00 -4.91 8.15
CA SER A 93 4.95 -5.84 7.53
C SER A 93 4.51 -7.30 7.60
N LYS A 94 3.89 -7.75 8.70
CA LYS A 94 3.39 -9.14 8.84
C LYS A 94 2.38 -9.52 7.76
N GLY A 95 1.37 -8.68 7.52
CA GLY A 95 0.37 -8.96 6.48
C GLY A 95 0.93 -8.80 5.08
N ILE A 96 1.72 -7.74 4.82
CA ILE A 96 2.37 -7.54 3.51
C ILE A 96 3.25 -8.74 3.16
N GLU A 97 4.07 -9.21 4.11
CA GLU A 97 4.89 -10.40 3.93
C GLU A 97 4.01 -11.63 3.64
N GLY A 98 2.94 -11.84 4.39
CA GLY A 98 1.98 -12.93 4.17
C GLY A 98 1.40 -12.92 2.76
N LEU A 99 0.92 -11.77 2.29
CA LEU A 99 0.35 -11.59 0.95
C LEU A 99 1.38 -11.89 -0.15
N LEU A 100 2.59 -11.34 -0.03
CA LEU A 100 3.66 -11.57 -1.00
C LEU A 100 4.15 -13.04 -0.97
N ARG A 101 4.09 -13.70 0.19
CA ARG A 101 4.37 -15.14 0.33
C ARG A 101 3.31 -16.01 -0.36
N LEU A 102 2.04 -15.61 -0.34
CA LEU A 102 0.99 -16.29 -1.10
C LEU A 102 1.25 -16.23 -2.62
N ILE A 103 1.75 -15.10 -3.12
CA ILE A 103 2.17 -14.96 -4.51
C ILE A 103 3.40 -15.83 -4.78
N THR A 104 4.49 -15.65 -4.03
CA THR A 104 5.77 -16.37 -4.30
C THR A 104 5.70 -17.88 -4.13
N ARG A 105 4.89 -18.40 -3.20
CA ARG A 105 4.75 -19.84 -2.99
C ARG A 105 4.19 -20.56 -4.21
N GLU A 106 3.25 -19.93 -4.90
CA GLU A 106 2.62 -20.48 -6.09
C GLU A 106 3.43 -20.16 -7.36
N LEU A 107 4.21 -19.08 -7.33
CA LEU A 107 5.13 -18.70 -8.40
C LEU A 107 6.41 -19.56 -8.37
N GLY A 108 6.57 -20.40 -9.39
CA GLY A 108 7.84 -21.07 -9.69
C GLY A 108 8.89 -20.17 -10.39
N VAL A 109 8.83 -18.84 -10.21
CA VAL A 109 9.71 -17.88 -10.90
C VAL A 109 10.55 -17.07 -9.93
N THR A 110 11.77 -16.75 -10.36
CA THR A 110 12.64 -15.74 -9.73
C THR A 110 12.47 -14.42 -10.46
N ASN A 111 12.42 -13.30 -9.73
CA ASN A 111 12.22 -11.95 -10.26
C ASN A 111 10.83 -11.73 -10.89
N GLY A 112 9.79 -12.34 -10.32
CA GLY A 112 8.42 -12.22 -10.83
C GLY A 112 7.90 -10.78 -10.78
N ILE A 113 7.21 -10.34 -11.83
CA ILE A 113 6.61 -9.01 -11.93
C ILE A 113 5.24 -9.03 -11.24
N VAL A 114 5.09 -8.20 -10.20
CA VAL A 114 3.86 -8.09 -9.40
C VAL A 114 3.31 -6.68 -9.52
N LEU A 115 2.04 -6.55 -9.90
CA LEU A 115 1.31 -5.29 -9.80
C LEU A 115 0.73 -5.14 -8.39
N ASP A 116 1.04 -4.05 -7.71
CA ASP A 116 0.42 -3.67 -6.43
C ASP A 116 -0.66 -2.61 -6.72
N LEU A 117 -1.91 -3.05 -6.80
CA LEU A 117 -3.06 -2.23 -7.12
C LEU A 117 -3.62 -1.59 -5.84
N LEU A 118 -3.96 -0.30 -5.93
CA LEU A 118 -4.26 0.55 -4.77
C LEU A 118 -3.02 0.68 -3.85
N GLY A 119 -1.84 0.71 -4.47
CA GLY A 119 -0.56 0.63 -3.77
C GLY A 119 -0.15 1.92 -3.05
N GLY A 120 -0.92 3.01 -3.21
CA GLY A 120 -0.67 4.29 -2.56
C GLY A 120 0.74 4.83 -2.85
N ASP A 121 1.42 5.25 -1.78
CA ASP A 121 2.81 5.74 -1.82
C ASP A 121 3.85 4.61 -1.93
N GLY A 122 3.41 3.38 -2.19
CA GLY A 122 4.26 2.23 -2.46
C GLY A 122 4.73 1.47 -1.23
N LEU A 123 3.92 1.38 -0.18
CA LEU A 123 4.31 0.68 1.06
C LEU A 123 4.71 -0.79 0.81
N VAL A 124 3.97 -1.52 -0.02
CA VAL A 124 4.28 -2.94 -0.30
C VAL A 124 5.68 -3.07 -0.88
N HIS A 125 6.05 -2.21 -1.83
CA HIS A 125 7.39 -2.16 -2.39
C HIS A 125 8.45 -1.85 -1.31
N LYS A 126 8.22 -0.83 -0.47
CA LYS A 126 9.14 -0.43 0.61
C LYS A 126 9.38 -1.59 1.59
N VAL A 127 8.32 -2.25 2.04
CA VAL A 127 8.38 -3.39 2.95
C VAL A 127 9.03 -4.61 2.29
N ALA A 128 8.70 -4.91 1.03
CA ALA A 128 9.34 -6.01 0.30
C ALA A 128 10.85 -5.83 0.22
N ASN A 129 11.34 -4.61 -0.04
CA ASN A 129 12.77 -4.30 -0.04
C ASN A 129 13.40 -4.41 1.35
N GLN A 130 12.75 -3.87 2.38
CA GLN A 130 13.23 -3.95 3.77
C GLN A 130 13.34 -5.40 4.27
N LEU A 131 12.38 -6.24 3.90
CA LEU A 131 12.37 -7.68 4.20
C LEU A 131 13.22 -8.52 3.24
N GLN A 132 13.87 -7.89 2.26
CA GLN A 132 14.71 -8.56 1.26
C GLN A 132 13.97 -9.66 0.49
N LEU A 133 12.71 -9.42 0.13
CA LEU A 133 11.91 -10.32 -0.72
C LEU A 133 12.32 -10.17 -2.19
N SER A 134 13.61 -10.38 -2.47
CA SER A 134 14.28 -10.09 -3.76
C SER A 134 13.78 -10.91 -4.96
N ASN A 135 12.89 -11.86 -4.73
CA ASN A 135 12.31 -12.67 -5.79
C ASN A 135 11.16 -11.99 -6.53
N LEU A 136 10.72 -10.82 -6.07
CA LEU A 136 9.62 -10.06 -6.66
C LEU A 136 10.08 -8.67 -7.09
N ASN A 137 9.57 -8.22 -8.24
CA ASN A 137 9.61 -6.83 -8.68
C ASN A 137 8.20 -6.27 -8.55
N VAL A 138 7.98 -5.38 -7.57
CA VAL A 138 6.67 -4.79 -7.28
C VAL A 138 6.53 -3.44 -7.98
N LEU A 139 5.52 -3.30 -8.83
CA LEU A 139 5.11 -2.04 -9.47
C LEU A 139 3.87 -1.49 -8.78
N THR A 140 4.02 -0.34 -8.11
CA THR A 140 2.93 0.36 -7.42
C THR A 140 1.95 0.97 -8.43
N CYS A 141 0.66 0.80 -8.22
CA CYS A 141 -0.39 1.31 -9.09
C CYS A 141 -1.50 1.93 -8.25
N ASP A 142 -1.85 3.18 -8.53
CA ASP A 142 -2.88 3.90 -7.79
C ASP A 142 -3.54 4.95 -8.68
N ILE A 143 -4.78 5.33 -8.34
CA ILE A 143 -5.55 6.38 -9.01
C ILE A 143 -5.33 7.76 -8.37
N SER A 144 -4.83 7.82 -7.14
CA SER A 144 -4.50 9.09 -6.51
C SER A 144 -3.17 9.62 -7.03
N GLU A 145 -3.22 10.72 -7.79
CA GLU A 145 -2.04 11.43 -8.27
C GLU A 145 -1.10 11.83 -7.12
N HIS A 146 -1.68 12.23 -5.97
CA HIS A 146 -0.92 12.59 -4.77
C HIS A 146 -0.07 11.42 -4.25
N MET A 147 -0.66 10.21 -4.22
CA MET A 147 0.03 9.00 -3.79
C MET A 147 1.11 8.57 -4.78
N ILE A 148 0.83 8.64 -6.09
CA ILE A 148 1.82 8.32 -7.12
C ILE A 148 3.00 9.29 -7.07
N GLN A 149 2.75 10.59 -6.89
CA GLN A 149 3.83 11.56 -6.73
C GLN A 149 4.68 11.24 -5.48
N ALA A 150 4.06 10.92 -4.35
CA ALA A 150 4.78 10.52 -3.14
C ALA A 150 5.62 9.23 -3.33
N ALA A 151 5.10 8.24 -4.06
CA ALA A 151 5.84 7.03 -4.42
C ALA A 151 7.06 7.37 -5.30
N CYS A 152 6.85 8.20 -6.32
CA CYS A 152 7.88 8.67 -7.24
C CYS A 152 8.99 9.47 -6.54
N ASP A 153 8.63 10.38 -5.63
CA ASP A 153 9.58 11.15 -4.81
C ASP A 153 10.42 10.23 -3.92
N ALA A 154 9.84 9.13 -3.44
CA ALA A 154 10.52 8.08 -2.70
C ALA A 154 11.27 7.06 -3.59
N ARG A 155 11.34 7.31 -4.90
CA ARG A 155 11.96 6.44 -5.93
C ARG A 155 11.35 5.04 -6.02
N VAL A 156 10.09 4.89 -5.62
CA VAL A 156 9.33 3.67 -5.83
C VAL A 156 8.82 3.64 -7.29
N PRO A 157 8.98 2.53 -8.03
CA PRO A 157 8.37 2.37 -9.35
C PRO A 157 6.84 2.42 -9.20
N ALA A 158 6.22 3.42 -9.80
CA ALA A 158 4.79 3.65 -9.68
C ALA A 158 4.17 4.08 -11.02
N ILE A 159 2.89 3.75 -11.23
CA ILE A 159 2.08 4.22 -12.35
C ILE A 159 0.70 4.71 -11.89
N HIS A 160 0.27 5.84 -12.46
CA HIS A 160 -1.08 6.36 -12.29
C HIS A 160 -2.09 5.57 -13.14
N GLN A 161 -2.92 4.74 -12.50
CA GLN A 161 -3.96 3.94 -13.17
C GLN A 161 -5.06 3.47 -12.20
N ARG A 162 -6.19 3.01 -12.75
CA ARG A 162 -7.29 2.40 -11.98
C ARG A 162 -7.12 0.88 -11.91
N ALA A 163 -7.55 0.26 -10.81
CA ALA A 163 -7.45 -1.19 -10.61
C ALA A 163 -8.29 -1.98 -11.63
N GLU A 164 -9.39 -1.41 -12.09
CA GLU A 164 -10.31 -1.95 -13.09
C GLU A 164 -9.98 -1.55 -14.54
N ARG A 165 -8.86 -0.87 -14.76
CA ARG A 165 -8.39 -0.51 -16.09
C ARG A 165 -6.86 -0.47 -16.14
N LEU A 166 -6.26 -1.64 -16.16
CA LEU A 166 -4.81 -1.82 -16.12
C LEU A 166 -4.17 -1.51 -17.48
N LEU A 167 -3.02 -0.84 -17.43
CA LEU A 167 -2.24 -0.45 -18.60
C LEU A 167 -1.34 -1.57 -19.13
N CYS A 168 -1.23 -2.68 -18.41
CA CYS A 168 -0.41 -3.83 -18.82
C CYS A 168 -1.06 -4.64 -19.95
N LYS A 169 -0.22 -5.27 -20.77
CA LYS A 169 -0.59 -6.23 -21.81
C LYS A 169 -1.20 -7.49 -21.21
N ASP A 170 -1.97 -8.20 -22.02
CA ASP A 170 -2.48 -9.53 -21.69
C ASP A 170 -1.31 -10.48 -21.36
N GLY A 171 -1.46 -11.26 -20.30
CA GLY A 171 -0.50 -12.31 -19.95
C GLY A 171 0.94 -11.85 -19.73
N SER A 172 1.14 -10.61 -19.27
CA SER A 172 2.46 -9.97 -19.17
C SER A 172 3.04 -9.90 -17.77
N VAL A 173 2.26 -10.21 -16.73
CA VAL A 173 2.72 -10.15 -15.33
C VAL A 173 2.58 -11.49 -14.62
N ASP A 174 3.39 -11.71 -13.59
CA ASP A 174 3.42 -12.95 -12.80
C ASP A 174 2.42 -12.91 -11.64
N GLY A 175 2.26 -11.74 -11.02
CA GLY A 175 1.37 -11.55 -9.88
C GLY A 175 0.55 -10.26 -9.98
N VAL A 176 -0.63 -10.30 -9.37
CA VAL A 176 -1.44 -9.11 -9.08
C VAL A 176 -1.78 -9.18 -7.60
N LEU A 177 -1.49 -8.10 -6.88
CA LEU A 177 -1.92 -7.86 -5.52
C LEU A 177 -2.94 -6.73 -5.55
N LEU A 178 -4.12 -6.97 -5.01
CA LEU A 178 -5.15 -5.95 -4.78
C LEU A 178 -5.43 -5.92 -3.29
N ALA A 179 -4.81 -4.98 -2.57
CA ALA A 179 -4.76 -5.01 -1.11
C ALA A 179 -4.90 -3.62 -0.50
N TYR A 180 -5.16 -3.58 0.81
CA TYR A 180 -5.14 -2.38 1.65
C TYR A 180 -6.00 -1.18 1.21
N GLY A 181 -6.88 -1.35 0.22
CA GLY A 181 -7.87 -0.35 -0.17
C GLY A 181 -9.02 -0.93 -1.00
N THR A 182 -9.13 -2.24 -1.14
CA THR A 182 -10.01 -2.88 -2.14
C THR A 182 -11.48 -2.48 -2.05
N HIS A 183 -11.99 -2.21 -0.84
CA HIS A 183 -13.34 -1.71 -0.61
C HIS A 183 -13.61 -0.32 -1.18
N HIS A 184 -12.57 0.49 -1.45
CA HIS A 184 -12.69 1.78 -2.12
C HIS A 184 -13.05 1.65 -3.62
N ILE A 185 -12.90 0.46 -4.21
CA ILE A 185 -13.43 0.21 -5.56
C ILE A 185 -14.96 0.22 -5.48
N ASP A 186 -15.57 1.08 -6.29
CA ASP A 186 -17.02 1.16 -6.42
C ASP A 186 -17.61 -0.23 -6.70
N PRO A 187 -18.70 -0.65 -6.02
CA PRO A 187 -19.31 -1.96 -6.24
C PRO A 187 -19.60 -2.29 -7.71
N SER A 188 -19.91 -1.28 -8.54
CA SER A 188 -20.14 -1.46 -9.97
C SER A 188 -18.88 -1.72 -10.79
N ASP A 189 -17.71 -1.37 -10.26
CA ASP A 189 -16.40 -1.51 -10.91
C ASP A 189 -15.61 -2.76 -10.45
N ARG A 190 -16.00 -3.37 -9.33
CA ARG A 190 -15.26 -4.51 -8.71
C ARG A 190 -15.09 -5.69 -9.64
N SER A 191 -16.11 -6.04 -10.42
CA SER A 191 -16.02 -7.17 -11.37
C SER A 191 -14.97 -6.91 -12.46
N PHE A 192 -14.84 -5.67 -12.93
CA PHE A 192 -13.85 -5.27 -13.92
C PHE A 192 -12.41 -5.34 -13.36
N ALA A 193 -12.19 -5.02 -12.08
CA ALA A 193 -10.90 -5.20 -11.42
C ALA A 193 -10.42 -6.66 -11.44
N PHE A 194 -11.32 -7.62 -11.16
CA PHE A 194 -11.00 -9.04 -11.23
C PHE A 194 -10.76 -9.51 -12.67
N GLN A 195 -11.54 -9.00 -13.64
CA GLN A 195 -11.36 -9.31 -15.06
C GLN A 195 -10.01 -8.80 -15.59
N GLU A 196 -9.62 -7.58 -15.24
CA GLU A 196 -8.33 -7.02 -15.61
C GLU A 196 -7.18 -7.78 -14.95
N ALA A 197 -7.29 -8.14 -13.67
CA ALA A 197 -6.31 -8.98 -12.99
C ALA A 197 -6.14 -10.33 -13.71
N HIS A 198 -7.25 -10.99 -14.08
CA HIS A 198 -7.20 -12.22 -14.88
C HIS A 198 -6.54 -11.99 -16.24
N ARG A 199 -6.86 -10.89 -16.94
CA ARG A 199 -6.32 -10.59 -18.28
C ARG A 199 -4.81 -10.40 -18.27
N VAL A 200 -4.27 -9.62 -17.34
CA VAL A 200 -2.84 -9.25 -17.33
C VAL A 200 -1.94 -10.38 -16.82
N LEU A 201 -2.44 -11.27 -15.97
CA LEU A 201 -1.67 -12.40 -15.45
C LEU A 201 -1.31 -13.38 -16.55
N ARG A 202 -0.07 -13.83 -16.69
CA ARG A 202 0.23 -14.96 -17.59
C ARG A 202 -0.44 -16.26 -17.10
N PRO A 203 -0.56 -17.30 -17.94
CA PRO A 203 -0.87 -18.64 -17.44
C PRO A 203 0.11 -19.06 -16.32
N GLY A 204 -0.45 -19.55 -15.22
CA GLY A 204 0.25 -19.86 -13.97
C GLY A 204 0.54 -18.64 -13.07
N GLY A 205 0.10 -17.44 -13.46
CA GLY A 205 0.18 -16.24 -12.63
C GLY A 205 -0.84 -16.24 -11.50
N VAL A 206 -0.56 -15.46 -10.45
CA VAL A 206 -1.29 -15.49 -9.17
C VAL A 206 -1.98 -14.16 -8.91
N PHE A 207 -3.28 -14.19 -8.64
CA PHE A 207 -4.02 -13.05 -8.14
C PHE A 207 -4.24 -13.21 -6.63
N VAL A 208 -3.83 -12.22 -5.84
CA VAL A 208 -4.17 -12.12 -4.42
C VAL A 208 -5.00 -10.87 -4.20
N ILE A 209 -6.20 -11.04 -3.67
CA ILE A 209 -7.05 -9.95 -3.17
C ILE A 209 -7.09 -9.99 -1.66
N HIS A 210 -6.93 -8.84 -1.03
CA HIS A 210 -7.03 -8.64 0.39
C HIS A 210 -8.09 -7.57 0.68
N ASP A 211 -9.00 -7.90 1.58
CA ASP A 211 -9.87 -6.94 2.23
C ASP A 211 -10.17 -7.38 3.68
N PHE A 212 -11.08 -6.69 4.35
CA PHE A 212 -11.67 -7.12 5.59
C PHE A 212 -13.11 -7.61 5.36
N GLU A 213 -13.56 -8.57 6.16
CA GLU A 213 -14.92 -9.10 6.02
C GLU A 213 -15.95 -8.12 6.56
N VAL A 214 -17.05 -7.95 5.82
CA VAL A 214 -18.22 -7.19 6.27
C VAL A 214 -18.74 -7.72 7.61
N GLY A 215 -19.05 -6.82 8.54
CA GLY A 215 -19.43 -7.16 9.92
C GLY A 215 -18.27 -7.59 10.82
N GLY A 216 -17.04 -7.67 10.30
CA GLY A 216 -15.84 -7.96 11.08
C GLY A 216 -15.34 -6.77 11.91
N PRO A 217 -14.35 -6.97 12.80
CA PRO A 217 -13.79 -5.90 13.63
C PRO A 217 -13.27 -4.69 12.85
N MET A 218 -12.65 -4.92 11.69
CA MET A 218 -12.15 -3.83 10.85
C MET A 218 -13.28 -3.02 10.21
N ASP A 219 -14.34 -3.67 9.73
CA ASP A 219 -15.54 -2.99 9.22
C ASP A 219 -16.18 -2.12 10.32
N LYS A 220 -16.25 -2.64 11.56
CA LYS A 220 -16.68 -1.88 12.74
C LYS A 220 -15.76 -0.69 13.04
N TRP A 221 -14.44 -0.88 12.99
CA TRP A 221 -13.48 0.22 13.16
C TRP A 221 -13.69 1.32 12.12
N PHE A 222 -13.89 0.95 10.86
CA PHE A 222 -14.15 1.92 9.82
C PHE A 222 -15.48 2.67 10.03
N GLY A 223 -16.57 1.97 10.35
CA GLY A 223 -17.88 2.61 10.55
C GLY A 223 -18.02 3.42 11.84
N GLU A 224 -17.46 2.94 12.96
CA GLU A 224 -17.65 3.58 14.28
C GLU A 224 -16.54 4.58 14.65
N VAL A 225 -15.36 4.46 14.03
CA VAL A 225 -14.22 5.32 14.33
C VAL A 225 -13.83 6.14 13.11
N VAL A 226 -13.47 5.51 12.01
CA VAL A 226 -12.89 6.24 10.85
C VAL A 226 -13.91 7.16 10.19
N ASP A 227 -15.11 6.66 9.89
CA ASP A 227 -16.17 7.45 9.25
C ASP A 227 -16.56 8.68 10.08
N ILE A 228 -16.56 8.53 11.41
CA ILE A 228 -16.93 9.59 12.34
C ILE A 228 -15.78 10.58 12.54
N GLN A 229 -14.54 10.11 12.75
CA GLN A 229 -13.42 10.96 13.17
C GLN A 229 -12.56 11.48 12.01
N SER A 230 -12.64 10.85 10.83
CA SER A 230 -11.98 11.33 9.62
C SER A 230 -12.67 12.57 9.05
N ARG A 231 -11.90 13.37 8.31
CA ARG A 231 -12.43 14.47 7.50
C ARG A 231 -13.25 13.97 6.31
N THR A 232 -12.80 12.87 5.69
CA THR A 232 -13.38 12.30 4.46
C THR A 232 -14.60 11.43 4.72
N GLY A 233 -14.81 10.98 5.96
CA GLY A 233 -15.66 9.82 6.24
C GLY A 233 -15.01 8.52 5.74
N HIS A 234 -15.77 7.43 5.75
CA HIS A 234 -15.42 6.12 5.19
C HIS A 234 -16.67 5.26 4.88
N PRO A 235 -17.62 5.71 4.04
CA PRO A 235 -18.87 4.99 3.76
C PRO A 235 -18.70 3.87 2.72
N PHE A 236 -17.63 3.07 2.82
CA PHE A 236 -17.31 2.02 1.86
C PHE A 236 -17.69 0.65 2.41
N ARG A 237 -18.52 -0.09 1.67
CA ARG A 237 -18.88 -1.47 2.02
C ARG A 237 -17.69 -2.40 1.79
N HIS A 238 -17.23 -3.04 2.85
CA HIS A 238 -16.26 -4.14 2.80
C HIS A 238 -16.79 -5.36 2.03
N PHE A 239 -15.89 -6.27 1.63
CA PHE A 239 -16.28 -7.48 0.90
C PHE A 239 -16.87 -8.53 1.86
N ALA A 240 -17.91 -9.21 1.40
CA ALA A 240 -18.27 -10.52 1.94
C ALA A 240 -17.42 -11.60 1.26
N ARG A 241 -17.24 -12.75 1.92
CA ARG A 241 -16.61 -13.93 1.30
C ARG A 241 -17.30 -14.35 -0.01
N SER A 242 -18.63 -14.28 -0.06
CA SER A 242 -19.41 -14.57 -1.27
C SER A 242 -19.10 -13.59 -2.41
N ASP A 243 -18.82 -12.32 -2.10
CA ASP A 243 -18.48 -11.34 -3.13
C ASP A 243 -17.18 -11.76 -3.85
N ILE A 244 -16.15 -12.16 -3.08
CA ILE A 244 -14.87 -12.62 -3.64
C ILE A 244 -15.05 -13.90 -4.48
N ASP A 245 -15.87 -14.84 -4.02
CA ASP A 245 -16.20 -16.09 -4.74
C ASP A 245 -16.87 -15.78 -6.10
N ASP A 246 -17.92 -14.95 -6.07
CA ASP A 246 -18.67 -14.54 -7.25
C ASP A 246 -17.78 -13.81 -8.25
N TYR A 247 -16.93 -12.89 -7.80
CA TYR A 247 -16.04 -12.14 -8.69
C TYR A 247 -14.92 -13.00 -9.27
N PHE A 248 -14.34 -13.94 -8.53
CA PHE A 248 -13.36 -14.89 -9.09
C PHE A 248 -14.00 -15.76 -10.17
N SER A 249 -15.17 -16.32 -9.87
CA SER A 249 -15.93 -17.15 -10.81
C SER A 249 -16.28 -16.38 -12.08
N ALA A 250 -16.83 -15.16 -11.94
CA ALA A 250 -17.23 -14.31 -13.06
C ALA A 250 -16.04 -13.83 -13.92
N ALA A 251 -14.85 -13.64 -13.32
CA ALA A 251 -13.63 -13.29 -14.04
C ALA A 251 -12.97 -14.49 -14.76
N GLY A 252 -13.46 -15.71 -14.53
CA GLY A 252 -12.98 -16.92 -15.20
C GLY A 252 -11.89 -17.69 -14.44
N PHE A 253 -11.59 -17.34 -13.19
CA PHE A 253 -10.71 -18.15 -12.35
C PHE A 253 -11.41 -19.46 -11.98
N LYS A 254 -10.74 -20.59 -12.23
CA LYS A 254 -11.24 -21.94 -11.90
C LYS A 254 -10.52 -22.57 -10.71
N ASP A 255 -9.40 -21.99 -10.31
CA ASP A 255 -8.55 -22.47 -9.23
C ASP A 255 -8.30 -21.30 -8.29
N TYR A 256 -9.11 -21.24 -7.24
CA TYR A 256 -9.01 -20.22 -6.22
C TYR A 256 -9.48 -20.75 -4.87
N ARG A 257 -9.06 -20.03 -3.82
CA ARG A 257 -9.47 -20.27 -2.44
C ARG A 257 -9.61 -18.94 -1.72
N ILE A 258 -10.47 -18.91 -0.70
CA ILE A 258 -10.67 -17.74 0.14
C ILE A 258 -10.37 -18.15 1.58
N ILE A 259 -9.45 -17.46 2.23
CA ILE A 259 -8.92 -17.79 3.54
C ILE A 259 -8.98 -16.58 4.46
N ASP A 260 -8.94 -16.83 5.77
CA ASP A 260 -8.64 -15.80 6.75
C ASP A 260 -7.13 -15.74 6.98
N MET A 261 -6.59 -14.53 7.08
CA MET A 261 -5.15 -14.30 7.26
C MET A 261 -4.92 -13.28 8.37
N THR A 262 -3.97 -13.55 9.26
CA THR A 262 -3.52 -12.57 10.25
C THR A 262 -2.78 -11.42 9.56
N ASP A 263 -3.23 -10.18 9.81
CA ASP A 263 -2.65 -8.93 9.29
C ASP A 263 -2.51 -7.91 10.44
N SER A 264 -1.81 -8.30 11.51
CA SER A 264 -1.70 -7.47 12.71
C SER A 264 -0.88 -6.20 12.44
N TYR A 265 -1.27 -5.10 13.07
CA TYR A 265 -0.40 -3.94 13.18
C TYR A 265 0.72 -4.19 14.19
N CYS A 266 1.88 -3.59 13.96
CA CYS A 266 3.02 -3.64 14.86
C CYS A 266 3.66 -2.26 15.03
N ALA A 267 3.83 -1.81 16.25
CA ALA A 267 4.63 -0.62 16.56
C ALA A 267 5.69 -0.98 17.60
N VAL A 268 6.77 -0.19 17.64
CA VAL A 268 7.92 -0.44 18.52
C VAL A 268 8.32 0.80 19.31
N GLY A 269 8.98 0.61 20.44
CA GLY A 269 9.56 1.67 21.26
C GLY A 269 10.62 1.15 22.23
N ASP A 270 11.45 2.03 22.78
CA ASP A 270 12.50 1.65 23.76
C ASP A 270 11.89 1.35 25.14
N THR A 271 10.70 1.87 25.39
CA THR A 271 9.88 1.59 26.58
C THR A 271 8.49 1.05 26.20
N PRO A 272 7.77 0.40 27.13
CA PRO A 272 6.39 -0.03 26.88
C PRO A 272 5.49 1.15 26.48
N GLU A 273 5.72 2.31 27.09
CA GLU A 273 4.89 3.50 26.86
C GLU A 273 5.13 4.10 25.48
N GLU A 274 6.37 4.15 25.03
CA GLU A 274 6.69 4.59 23.67
C GLU A 274 6.09 3.64 22.63
N ALA A 275 6.10 2.33 22.85
CA ALA A 275 5.46 1.37 21.93
C ALA A 275 3.94 1.58 21.87
N ARG A 276 3.27 1.89 23.00
CA ARG A 276 1.84 2.24 23.02
C ARG A 276 1.58 3.54 22.26
N LEU A 277 2.35 4.58 22.56
CA LEU A 277 2.19 5.88 21.93
C LEU A 277 2.39 5.77 20.41
N ALA A 278 3.44 5.07 19.97
CA ALA A 278 3.71 4.84 18.55
C ALA A 278 2.57 4.09 17.84
N MET A 279 1.95 3.09 18.47
CA MET A 279 0.78 2.42 17.91
C MET A 279 -0.43 3.37 17.81
N GLY A 280 -0.69 4.13 18.87
CA GLY A 280 -1.78 5.10 18.90
C GLY A 280 -1.63 6.17 17.83
N GLU A 281 -0.45 6.77 17.72
CA GLU A 281 -0.12 7.76 16.68
C GLU A 281 -0.26 7.17 15.29
N TYR A 282 0.24 5.95 15.08
CA TYR A 282 0.07 5.24 13.82
C TYR A 282 -1.40 5.08 13.44
N LEU A 283 -2.26 4.64 14.37
CA LEU A 283 -3.70 4.49 14.12
C LEU A 283 -4.39 5.83 13.86
N THR A 284 -4.00 6.89 14.57
CA THR A 284 -4.53 8.25 14.36
C THR A 284 -4.17 8.78 12.97
N ASP A 285 -2.89 8.72 12.59
CA ASP A 285 -2.40 9.25 11.33
C ASP A 285 -2.87 8.39 10.14
N MET A 286 -2.81 7.06 10.25
CA MET A 286 -3.18 6.11 9.17
C MET A 286 -4.62 6.33 8.66
N TYR A 287 -5.51 6.72 9.57
CA TYR A 287 -6.92 6.91 9.26
C TYR A 287 -7.35 8.39 9.21
N GLY A 288 -6.42 9.31 9.46
CA GLY A 288 -6.68 10.74 9.50
C GLY A 288 -7.76 11.11 10.52
N LEU A 289 -7.64 10.63 11.77
CA LEU A 289 -8.62 10.85 12.84
C LEU A 289 -8.57 12.29 13.41
N VAL A 290 -8.64 13.28 12.53
CA VAL A 290 -8.37 14.69 12.81
C VAL A 290 -9.31 15.28 13.86
N LYS A 291 -10.58 14.85 13.92
CA LYS A 291 -11.56 15.41 14.86
C LYS A 291 -11.21 15.09 16.31
N VAL A 292 -10.70 13.89 16.58
CA VAL A 292 -10.27 13.52 17.94
C VAL A 292 -8.93 14.17 18.28
N GLU A 293 -8.04 14.35 17.30
CA GLU A 293 -6.78 15.09 17.49
C GLU A 293 -7.04 16.56 17.83
N GLU A 294 -7.95 17.23 17.13
CA GLU A 294 -8.38 18.60 17.45
C GLU A 294 -8.96 18.70 18.87
N ALA A 295 -9.71 17.69 19.32
CA ALA A 295 -10.38 17.70 20.62
C ALA A 295 -9.46 17.32 21.81
N LYS A 296 -8.44 16.47 21.59
CA LYS A 296 -7.63 15.88 22.68
C LYS A 296 -6.14 16.18 22.58
N GLY A 297 -5.69 16.83 21.51
CA GLY A 297 -4.29 16.94 21.15
C GLY A 297 -3.71 15.59 20.68
N ARG A 298 -2.52 15.63 20.07
CA ARG A 298 -1.86 14.48 19.44
C ARG A 298 -1.77 13.24 20.35
N ASN A 299 -1.14 13.37 21.53
CA ASN A 299 -0.99 12.24 22.44
C ASN A 299 -2.35 11.76 22.98
N GLY A 300 -3.29 12.67 23.25
CA GLY A 300 -4.61 12.32 23.73
C GLY A 300 -5.42 11.53 22.69
N ALA A 301 -5.27 11.86 21.41
CA ALA A 301 -5.84 11.11 20.30
C ALA A 301 -5.18 9.74 20.11
N ALA A 302 -3.86 9.65 20.26
CA ALA A 302 -3.13 8.39 20.18
C ALA A 302 -3.63 7.39 21.23
N TYR A 303 -3.70 7.78 22.51
CA TYR A 303 -4.26 6.90 23.56
C TYR A 303 -5.72 6.55 23.30
N TRP A 304 -6.52 7.51 22.84
CA TRP A 304 -7.92 7.25 22.53
C TRP A 304 -8.08 6.24 21.39
N ALA A 305 -7.30 6.37 20.31
CA ALA A 305 -7.32 5.47 19.17
C ALA A 305 -6.90 4.05 19.57
N LEU A 306 -5.87 3.92 20.40
CA LEU A 306 -5.42 2.63 20.91
C LEU A 306 -6.47 1.95 21.79
N GLU A 307 -7.12 2.69 22.69
CA GLU A 307 -8.20 2.14 23.53
C GLU A 307 -9.41 1.72 22.68
N LYS A 308 -9.78 2.50 21.67
CA LYS A 308 -10.83 2.10 20.72
C LYS A 308 -10.46 0.85 19.93
N ALA A 309 -9.19 0.73 19.55
CA ALA A 309 -8.69 -0.47 18.89
C ALA A 309 -8.77 -1.67 19.84
N ARG A 310 -8.42 -1.53 21.12
CA ARG A 310 -8.60 -2.61 22.11
C ARG A 310 -10.07 -3.01 22.28
N GLU A 311 -11.00 -2.06 22.34
CA GLU A 311 -12.44 -2.34 22.43
C GLU A 311 -12.96 -3.15 21.23
N ILE A 312 -12.48 -2.82 20.03
CA ILE A 312 -12.98 -3.40 18.77
C ILE A 312 -12.26 -4.71 18.42
N PHE A 313 -10.93 -4.78 18.57
CA PHE A 313 -10.10 -5.91 18.16
C PHE A 313 -9.77 -6.89 19.31
N GLY A 314 -9.82 -6.43 20.56
CA GLY A 314 -9.32 -7.14 21.75
C GLY A 314 -10.14 -8.32 22.27
N HIS A 315 -11.12 -8.82 21.49
CA HIS A 315 -11.80 -10.10 21.77
C HIS A 315 -10.98 -11.31 21.31
N THR A 316 -9.75 -11.10 20.84
CA THR A 316 -8.77 -12.11 20.43
C THR A 316 -7.53 -12.00 21.33
N GLU A 317 -7.02 -13.12 21.84
CA GLU A 317 -5.86 -13.16 22.76
C GLU A 317 -4.65 -12.42 22.14
N GLY A 318 -4.09 -11.44 22.86
CA GLY A 318 -2.82 -10.77 22.48
C GLY A 318 -2.86 -9.24 22.35
N ALA A 319 -4.03 -8.59 22.31
CA ALA A 319 -4.16 -7.13 22.12
C ALA A 319 -3.94 -6.27 23.39
N ALA A 320 -3.48 -6.86 24.50
CA ALA A 320 -3.66 -6.24 25.81
C ALA A 320 -2.52 -5.30 26.22
N ASP A 321 -1.25 -5.67 25.93
CA ASP A 321 -0.08 -4.94 26.43
C ASP A 321 1.16 -5.09 25.53
N PRO A 322 2.08 -4.11 25.55
CA PRO A 322 3.38 -4.22 24.91
C PRO A 322 4.17 -5.42 25.42
N THR A 323 4.87 -6.09 24.51
CA THR A 323 5.73 -7.24 24.80
C THR A 323 7.20 -6.86 24.59
N PHE A 324 8.09 -7.32 25.47
CA PHE A 324 9.53 -7.08 25.34
C PHE A 324 10.18 -8.16 24.49
N ASP A 325 10.92 -7.78 23.46
CA ASP A 325 11.74 -8.68 22.67
C ASP A 325 13.18 -8.69 23.21
N PRO A 326 13.63 -9.76 23.90
CA PRO A 326 14.97 -9.82 24.48
C PRO A 326 16.08 -9.91 23.43
N ALA A 327 15.78 -10.29 22.19
CA ALA A 327 16.78 -10.38 21.13
C ALA A 327 17.15 -9.00 20.57
N THR A 328 16.18 -8.09 20.52
CA THR A 328 16.37 -6.73 20.00
C THR A 328 16.49 -5.68 21.09
N GLY A 329 16.02 -5.98 22.31
CA GLY A 329 15.96 -5.02 23.42
C GLY A 329 14.82 -4.00 23.28
N ILE A 330 13.84 -4.27 22.41
CA ILE A 330 12.79 -3.32 22.00
C ILE A 330 11.42 -3.81 22.51
N TRP A 331 10.55 -2.88 22.91
CA TRP A 331 9.15 -3.15 23.21
C TRP A 331 8.29 -3.09 21.96
N ARG A 332 7.33 -4.01 21.86
CA ARG A 332 6.45 -4.16 20.72
C ARG A 332 4.99 -4.10 21.16
N MET A 333 4.21 -3.23 20.52
CA MET A 333 2.76 -3.21 20.62
C MET A 333 2.15 -3.82 19.36
N GLU A 334 1.22 -4.77 19.52
CA GLU A 334 0.49 -5.38 18.40
C GLU A 334 -1.00 -5.13 18.54
N VAL A 335 -1.65 -4.80 17.42
CA VAL A 335 -3.11 -4.74 17.32
C VAL A 335 -3.55 -5.82 16.34
N PRO A 336 -4.25 -6.88 16.79
CA PRO A 336 -4.60 -7.98 15.93
C PRO A 336 -5.67 -7.58 14.93
N ARG A 337 -5.51 -8.04 13.69
CA ARG A 337 -6.54 -7.94 12.64
C ARG A 337 -6.56 -9.23 11.84
N SER A 338 -7.75 -9.61 11.40
CA SER A 338 -7.96 -10.72 10.47
C SER A 338 -8.44 -10.15 9.15
N ALA A 339 -7.71 -10.46 8.08
CA ALA A 339 -8.04 -10.12 6.71
C ALA A 339 -8.74 -11.29 6.03
N LEU A 340 -9.68 -10.96 5.15
CA LEU A 340 -10.30 -11.87 4.20
C LEU A 340 -9.47 -11.83 2.91
N VAL A 341 -8.84 -12.96 2.57
CA VAL A 341 -7.89 -13.04 1.45
C VAL A 341 -8.35 -14.07 0.43
N GLY A 342 -8.53 -13.62 -0.81
CA GLY A 342 -8.73 -14.48 -1.97
C GLY A 342 -7.40 -14.74 -2.68
N VAL A 343 -7.13 -15.99 -3.04
CA VAL A 343 -5.95 -16.39 -3.83
C VAL A 343 -6.41 -17.20 -5.02
N ALA A 344 -6.10 -16.76 -6.23
CA ALA A 344 -6.46 -17.43 -7.46
C ALA A 344 -5.25 -17.63 -8.38
N ILE A 345 -5.25 -18.72 -9.13
CA ILE A 345 -4.22 -19.03 -10.14
C ILE A 345 -4.88 -18.98 -11.52
N ARG A 346 -4.33 -18.17 -12.42
CA ARG A 346 -4.78 -18.15 -13.83
C ARG A 346 -4.33 -19.43 -14.52
N ARG A 347 -5.23 -20.38 -14.71
CA ARG A 347 -4.96 -21.58 -15.53
C ARG A 347 -5.07 -21.25 -17.03
N SER A 348 -4.47 -22.09 -17.88
CA SER A 348 -4.45 -21.95 -19.35
C SER A 348 -5.84 -22.00 -19.97
#